data_AF-A0A950R2T2-F1
#
_entry.id   AF-A0A950R2T2-F1
#
_cell.length_a   1.000
_cell.length_b   1.000
_cell.length_c   1.000
_cell.angle_alpha   90.00
_cell.angle_beta   90.00
_cell.angle_gamma   90.00
#
_symmetry.space_group_name_H-M   'P 1'
#
loop_
_entity.id
_entity.type
_entity.pdbx_description
1 polymer ?
#
loop_
_entity_poly.entity_id
_entity_poly.type
_entity_poly.pdbx_seq_one_letter_code
_entity_poly.pdbx_strand_id
1 'polypeptide(L)'
;MRYLQGLEQQGLTRQQIIDNYVFFTAGSCGPCRFGMYEAEYRFALQNAGFDGFRVLLFQQTDGIKAASGEPGLKFSVDFGMGMLNALNLGDVINELVYQVRPFEVNKGEADRVIQDAVKTLTDTLRERKRWHIKDAAPHWAVPYLEKHKKLEEITCTLGKVAHNLYSKEYVDALH
;
A
#
# COMPACT_ATOMS: atom_id res chain seq x y z
N MET A 1 18.07 -3.16 5.89
CA MET A 1 19.44 -2.74 6.28
C MET A 1 20.09 -1.85 5.24
N ARG A 2 20.57 -2.37 4.10
CA ARG A 2 21.28 -1.57 3.07
C ARG A 2 20.49 -0.35 2.58
N TYR A 3 19.18 -0.51 2.41
CA TYR A 3 18.30 0.60 2.01
C TYR A 3 18.30 1.74 3.05
N LEU A 4 18.16 1.43 4.34
CA LEU A 4 18.16 2.43 5.42
C LEU A 4 19.53 3.13 5.54
N GLN A 5 20.62 2.38 5.38
CA GLN A 5 21.96 2.94 5.34
C GLN A 5 22.16 3.88 4.14
N GLY A 6 21.55 3.55 2.99
CA GLY A 6 21.52 4.43 1.83
C GLY A 6 20.78 5.75 2.11
N LEU A 7 19.69 5.72 2.87
CA LEU A 7 18.96 6.92 3.29
C LEU A 7 19.82 7.80 4.23
N GLU A 8 20.57 7.19 5.15
CA GLU A 8 21.52 7.93 5.99
C GLU A 8 22.61 8.62 5.15
N GLN A 9 23.15 7.91 4.14
CA GLN A 9 24.14 8.47 3.21
C GLN A 9 23.58 9.61 2.35
N GLN A 10 22.26 9.63 2.12
CA GLN A 10 21.55 10.72 1.45
C GLN A 10 21.24 11.91 2.37
N GLY A 11 21.65 11.85 3.64
CA GLY A 11 21.56 12.95 4.60
C GLY A 11 20.35 12.92 5.53
N LEU A 12 19.55 11.86 5.51
CA LEU A 12 18.46 11.68 6.48
C LEU A 12 19.01 11.25 7.83
N THR A 13 18.51 11.85 8.92
CA THR A 13 18.88 11.42 10.27
C THR A 13 18.21 10.09 10.62
N ARG A 14 18.81 9.30 11.50
CA ARG A 14 18.21 8.04 11.99
C ARG A 14 16.80 8.25 12.53
N GLN A 15 16.59 9.34 13.28
CA GLN A 15 15.27 9.65 13.83
C GLN A 15 14.24 9.92 12.72
N GLN A 16 14.61 10.70 11.70
CA GLN A 16 13.74 10.91 10.53
C GLN A 16 13.41 9.60 9.81
N ILE A 17 14.36 8.67 9.73
CA ILE A 17 14.15 7.36 9.13
C ILE A 17 13.16 6.55 9.98
N ILE A 18 13.35 6.50 11.30
CA ILE A 18 12.46 5.79 12.24
C ILE A 18 11.03 6.36 12.18
N ASP A 19 10.89 7.68 12.12
CA ASP A 19 9.60 8.38 12.20
C ASP A 19 8.82 8.35 10.88
N ASN A 20 9.50 8.35 9.73
CA ASN A 20 8.85 8.47 8.41
C ASN A 20 8.81 7.16 7.60
N TYR A 21 9.58 6.15 7.98
CA TYR A 21 9.61 4.87 7.27
C TYR A 21 9.13 3.73 8.15
N VAL A 22 8.60 2.70 7.49
CA VAL A 22 8.13 1.45 8.10
C VAL A 22 8.61 0.28 7.26
N PHE A 23 8.86 -0.85 7.89
CA PHE A 23 9.08 -2.12 7.19
C PHE A 23 7.78 -2.91 7.23
N PHE A 24 7.25 -3.24 6.05
CA PHE A 24 6.00 -3.98 5.91
C PHE A 24 6.29 -5.36 5.33
N THR A 25 5.80 -6.41 5.99
CA THR A 25 5.97 -7.79 5.54
C THR A 25 4.77 -8.65 5.91
N ALA A 26 4.60 -9.78 5.22
CA ALA A 26 3.68 -10.81 5.67
C ALA A 26 4.24 -11.53 6.91
N GLY A 27 3.34 -11.97 7.79
CA GLY A 27 3.66 -12.77 8.98
C GLY A 27 2.57 -13.80 9.26
N SER A 28 2.85 -14.75 10.15
CA SER A 28 1.88 -15.75 10.59
C SER A 28 1.99 -16.00 12.09
N CYS A 29 0.88 -16.47 12.69
CA CYS A 29 0.81 -16.84 14.09
C CYS A 29 1.04 -18.35 14.22
N GLY A 30 2.30 -18.75 14.47
CA GLY A 30 2.66 -20.14 14.72
C GLY A 30 4.15 -20.30 15.01
N PRO A 31 4.58 -21.40 15.67
CA PRO A 31 5.98 -21.66 16.01
C PRO A 31 6.84 -22.02 14.78
N CYS A 32 6.41 -21.64 13.58
CA CYS A 32 7.14 -21.86 12.35
C CYS A 32 8.21 -20.77 12.14
N ARG A 33 9.17 -21.06 11.26
CA ARG A 33 10.20 -20.08 10.86
C ARG A 33 9.60 -18.76 10.39
N PHE A 34 8.43 -18.82 9.74
CA PHE A 34 7.73 -17.63 9.26
C PHE A 34 7.17 -16.76 10.40
N GLY A 35 6.78 -17.34 11.53
CA GLY A 35 6.37 -16.58 12.73
C GLY A 35 7.55 -15.94 13.46
N MET A 36 8.76 -16.52 13.36
CA MET A 36 9.99 -16.01 13.99
C MET A 36 10.60 -14.81 13.26
N TYR A 37 10.32 -14.62 11.96
CA TYR A 37 10.94 -13.56 11.17
C TYR A 37 10.71 -12.16 11.71
N GLU A 38 9.58 -11.89 12.37
CA GLU A 38 9.36 -10.58 12.98
C GLU A 38 10.41 -10.26 14.04
N ALA A 39 10.64 -11.20 14.95
CA ALA A 39 11.62 -11.05 16.02
C ALA A 39 13.03 -10.93 15.44
N GLU A 40 13.37 -11.73 14.41
CA GLU A 40 14.64 -11.65 13.71
C GLU A 40 14.86 -10.29 13.04
N TYR A 41 13.85 -9.74 12.34
CA TYR A 41 13.94 -8.43 11.71
C TYR A 41 14.11 -7.31 12.73
N ARG A 42 13.35 -7.34 13.83
CA ARG A 42 13.48 -6.35 14.91
C ARG A 42 14.86 -6.41 15.55
N PHE A 43 15.33 -7.61 15.87
CA PHE A 43 16.65 -7.81 16.45
C PHE A 43 17.76 -7.33 15.51
N ALA A 44 17.66 -7.62 14.21
CA ALA A 44 18.58 -7.13 13.21
C ALA A 44 18.57 -5.59 13.12
N LEU A 45 17.40 -4.97 13.07
CA LEU A 45 17.25 -3.50 13.00
C LEU A 45 17.82 -2.81 14.25
N GLN A 46 17.54 -3.36 15.44
CA GLN A 46 18.07 -2.85 16.69
C GLN A 46 19.60 -2.94 16.73
N ASN A 47 20.19 -4.07 16.30
CA ASN A 47 21.65 -4.23 16.21
C ASN A 47 22.30 -3.29 15.18
N ALA A 48 21.57 -2.81 14.17
CA ALA A 48 22.05 -1.77 13.26
C ALA A 48 21.85 -0.33 13.78
N GLY A 49 21.35 -0.16 15.01
CA GLY A 49 21.11 1.16 15.59
C GLY A 49 19.82 1.83 15.13
N PHE A 50 18.88 1.07 14.53
CA PHE A 50 17.53 1.52 14.22
C PHE A 50 16.55 1.04 15.30
N ASP A 51 16.88 1.30 16.56
CA ASP A 51 15.99 0.96 17.67
C ASP A 51 14.67 1.73 17.55
N GLY A 52 13.56 1.09 17.87
CA GLY A 52 12.21 1.64 17.69
C GLY A 52 11.72 1.68 16.23
N PHE A 53 12.47 1.17 15.25
CA PHE A 53 11.99 1.11 13.86
C PHE A 53 10.77 0.19 13.74
N ARG A 54 9.73 0.68 13.05
CA ARG A 54 8.42 0.03 12.99
C ARG A 54 8.43 -1.11 11.97
N VAL A 55 8.18 -2.32 12.46
CA VAL A 55 7.90 -3.52 11.64
C VAL A 55 6.40 -3.81 11.72
N LEU A 56 5.73 -3.71 10.56
CA LEU A 56 4.31 -3.98 10.37
C LEU A 56 4.15 -5.37 9.73
N LEU A 57 3.40 -6.24 10.40
CA LEU A 57 3.08 -7.57 9.89
C LEU A 57 1.68 -7.61 9.33
N PHE A 58 1.50 -8.18 8.13
CA PHE A 58 0.20 -8.59 7.63
C PHE A 58 -0.03 -10.07 7.91
N GLN A 59 -1.02 -10.37 8.73
CA GLN A 59 -1.48 -11.72 9.06
C GLN A 59 -2.85 -11.97 8.43
N GLN A 60 -3.00 -13.09 7.73
CA GLN A 60 -4.23 -13.43 7.02
C GLN A 60 -5.47 -13.45 7.92
N THR A 61 -5.31 -13.91 9.17
CA THR A 61 -6.39 -14.04 10.16
C THR A 61 -6.66 -12.76 10.94
N ASP A 62 -5.68 -11.86 10.99
CA ASP A 62 -5.58 -10.81 12.02
C ASP A 62 -5.32 -9.41 11.42
N GLY A 63 -5.20 -9.30 10.10
CA GLY A 63 -4.92 -8.05 9.39
C GLY A 63 -3.49 -7.53 9.60
N ILE A 64 -3.31 -6.22 9.52
CA ILE A 64 -2.00 -5.59 9.81
C ILE A 64 -1.87 -5.40 11.33
N LYS A 65 -0.93 -6.10 11.95
CA LYS A 65 -0.52 -5.89 13.34
C LYS A 65 0.84 -5.21 13.39
N ALA A 66 0.91 -4.10 14.12
CA ALA A 66 2.17 -3.53 14.57
C ALA A 66 2.41 -4.03 16.00
N ALA A 67 3.46 -4.81 16.25
CA ALA A 67 3.74 -5.25 17.62
C ALA A 67 4.12 -4.10 18.58
N SER A 68 4.32 -2.87 18.07
CA SER A 68 4.63 -1.66 18.85
C SER A 68 3.41 -0.93 19.44
N GLY A 69 2.23 -1.56 19.49
CA GLY A 69 1.05 -1.03 20.20
C GLY A 69 0.25 0.04 19.44
N GLU A 70 0.90 0.88 18.63
CA GLU A 70 0.23 1.72 17.64
C GLU A 70 0.74 1.39 16.23
N PRO A 71 -0.13 0.98 15.29
CA PRO A 71 0.26 0.99 13.90
C PRO A 71 0.46 2.46 13.53
N GLY A 72 1.72 2.89 13.36
CA GLY A 72 2.07 4.23 12.83
C GLY A 72 1.47 4.54 11.45
N LEU A 73 0.66 3.62 10.93
CA LEU A 73 -0.16 3.68 9.74
C LEU A 73 -1.63 3.54 10.16
N LYS A 74 -2.41 4.63 10.10
CA LYS A 74 -3.87 4.55 10.31
C LYS A 74 -4.50 3.78 9.16
N PHE A 75 -5.04 2.61 9.46
CA PHE A 75 -5.73 1.79 8.48
C PHE A 75 -7.09 2.42 8.15
N SER A 76 -7.17 3.16 7.05
CA SER A 76 -8.44 3.56 6.46
C SER A 76 -8.85 2.55 5.38
N VAL A 77 -10.15 2.44 5.11
CA VAL A 77 -10.66 1.63 3.98
C VAL A 77 -10.01 2.05 2.67
N ASP A 78 -9.69 3.35 2.51
CA ASP A 78 -8.94 3.84 1.34
C ASP A 78 -7.55 3.25 1.24
N PHE A 79 -6.87 3.11 2.37
CA PHE A 79 -5.54 2.51 2.41
C PHE A 79 -5.60 1.02 2.05
N GLY A 80 -6.56 0.28 2.63
CA GLY A 80 -6.77 -1.13 2.30
C GLY A 80 -7.11 -1.37 0.83
N MET A 81 -8.04 -0.59 0.27
CA MET A 81 -8.41 -0.69 -1.15
C MET A 81 -7.29 -0.23 -2.08
N GLY A 82 -6.55 0.82 -1.72
CA GLY A 82 -5.36 1.24 -2.46
C GLY A 82 -4.30 0.15 -2.51
N MET A 83 -4.05 -0.51 -1.39
CA MET A 83 -3.09 -1.61 -1.29
C MET A 83 -3.55 -2.84 -2.09
N LEU A 84 -4.82 -3.22 -2.00
CA LEU A 84 -5.38 -4.33 -2.77
C LEU A 84 -5.23 -4.07 -4.29
N ASN A 85 -5.55 -2.87 -4.74
CA ASN A 85 -5.38 -2.49 -6.15
C ASN A 85 -3.91 -2.53 -6.56
N ALA A 86 -2.99 -2.03 -5.72
CA ALA A 86 -1.55 -2.07 -6.01
C ALA A 86 -1.02 -3.51 -6.15
N LEU A 87 -1.47 -4.42 -5.28
CA LEU A 87 -1.09 -5.84 -5.36
C LEU A 87 -1.62 -6.50 -6.64
N ASN A 88 -2.91 -6.34 -6.94
CA ASN A 88 -3.50 -6.90 -8.16
C ASN A 88 -2.82 -6.37 -9.43
N LEU A 89 -2.57 -5.05 -9.49
CA LEU A 89 -1.85 -4.45 -10.62
C LEU A 89 -0.43 -4.98 -10.74
N GLY A 90 0.28 -5.13 -9.61
CA GLY A 90 1.62 -5.72 -9.59
C GLY A 90 1.66 -7.15 -10.13
N ASP A 91 0.68 -7.98 -9.75
CA ASP A 91 0.58 -9.35 -10.23
C ASP A 91 0.30 -9.42 -11.75
N VAL A 92 -0.62 -8.59 -12.25
CA VAL A 92 -0.92 -8.51 -13.70
C VAL A 92 0.32 -8.06 -14.48
N ILE A 93 1.04 -7.03 -14.02
CA ILE A 93 2.29 -6.60 -14.68
C ILE A 93 3.29 -7.74 -14.67
N ASN A 94 3.51 -8.40 -13.54
CA ASN A 94 4.46 -9.50 -13.43
C ASN A 94 4.14 -10.62 -14.42
N GLU A 95 2.86 -10.98 -14.57
CA GLU A 95 2.43 -11.96 -15.55
C GLU A 95 2.75 -11.51 -16.99
N LEU A 96 2.47 -10.25 -17.32
CA LEU A 96 2.81 -9.68 -18.62
C LEU A 96 4.33 -9.69 -18.89
N VAL A 97 5.16 -9.41 -17.87
CA VAL A 97 6.62 -9.50 -17.98
C VAL A 97 7.03 -10.90 -18.42
N TYR A 98 6.49 -11.93 -17.79
CA TYR A 98 6.83 -13.32 -18.11
C TYR A 98 6.39 -13.72 -19.52
N GLN A 99 5.30 -13.15 -20.03
CA GLN A 99 4.82 -13.42 -21.37
C GLN A 99 5.61 -12.67 -22.45
N VAL A 100 5.98 -11.41 -22.22
CA VAL A 100 6.61 -10.56 -23.24
C VAL A 100 8.11 -10.77 -23.33
N ARG A 101 8.80 -10.93 -22.19
CA ARG A 101 10.27 -11.00 -22.13
C ARG A 101 10.89 -12.10 -23.01
N PRO A 102 10.30 -13.29 -23.18
CA PRO A 102 10.84 -14.32 -24.07
C PRO A 102 10.81 -13.96 -25.57
N PHE A 103 9.93 -13.03 -25.98
CA PHE A 103 9.76 -12.59 -27.37
C PHE A 103 10.43 -11.24 -27.65
N GLU A 104 11.31 -10.80 -26.74
CA GLU A 104 12.04 -9.54 -26.88
C GLU A 104 12.91 -9.55 -28.17
N VAL A 105 12.63 -8.61 -29.07
CA VAL A 105 13.37 -8.45 -30.32
C VAL A 105 14.64 -7.63 -30.10
N ASN A 106 14.52 -6.50 -29.38
CA ASN A 106 15.65 -5.65 -29.01
C ASN A 106 15.99 -5.85 -27.54
N LYS A 107 17.20 -6.32 -27.26
CA LYS A 107 17.65 -6.63 -25.89
C LYS A 107 17.44 -5.46 -24.92
N GLY A 108 16.74 -5.73 -23.81
CA GLY A 108 16.44 -4.75 -22.76
C GLY A 108 15.27 -3.80 -23.06
N GLU A 109 14.64 -3.88 -24.22
CA GLU A 109 13.48 -3.07 -24.56
C GLU A 109 12.25 -3.45 -23.73
N ALA A 110 12.02 -4.74 -23.49
CA ALA A 110 10.92 -5.20 -22.67
C ALA A 110 11.06 -4.65 -21.24
N ASP A 111 12.26 -4.77 -20.66
CA ASP A 111 12.56 -4.25 -19.32
C ASP A 111 12.31 -2.73 -19.23
N ARG A 112 12.71 -1.97 -20.27
CA ARG A 112 12.47 -0.52 -20.33
C ARG A 112 10.97 -0.19 -20.33
N VAL A 113 10.20 -0.83 -21.22
CA VAL A 113 8.75 -0.58 -21.36
C VAL A 113 8.01 -0.97 -20.08
N ILE A 114 8.38 -2.08 -19.46
CA ILE A 114 7.82 -2.52 -18.18
C ILE A 114 8.10 -1.49 -17.08
N GLN A 115 9.34 -0.97 -16.99
CA GLN A 115 9.68 0.06 -16.02
C GLN A 115 8.86 1.34 -16.22
N ASP A 116 8.66 1.77 -17.46
CA ASP A 116 7.84 2.94 -17.79
C ASP A 116 6.37 2.70 -17.39
N ALA A 117 5.84 1.49 -17.61
CA ALA A 117 4.49 1.10 -17.20
C ALA A 117 4.33 1.08 -15.67
N VAL A 118 5.28 0.47 -14.95
CA VAL A 118 5.31 0.44 -13.48
C VAL A 118 5.37 1.84 -12.91
N LYS A 119 6.19 2.72 -13.50
CA LYS A 119 6.27 4.13 -13.09
C LYS A 119 4.91 4.82 -13.27
N THR A 120 4.28 4.67 -14.42
CA THR A 120 2.97 5.27 -14.72
C THR A 120 1.90 4.81 -13.75
N LEU A 121 1.86 3.51 -13.41
CA LEU A 121 0.92 2.96 -12.44
C LEU A 121 1.20 3.43 -11.02
N THR A 122 2.48 3.55 -10.64
CA THR A 122 2.88 4.09 -9.34
C THR A 122 2.47 5.55 -9.20
N ASP A 123 2.69 6.36 -10.23
CA ASP A 123 2.32 7.78 -10.27
C ASP A 123 0.79 7.91 -10.20
N THR A 124 0.05 7.12 -10.99
CA THR A 124 -1.41 7.06 -10.94
C THR A 124 -1.92 6.71 -9.55
N LEU A 125 -1.40 5.66 -8.91
CA LEU A 125 -1.82 5.25 -7.56
C LEU A 125 -1.47 6.29 -6.49
N ARG A 126 -0.37 7.03 -6.67
CA ARG A 126 0.06 8.10 -5.77
C ARG A 126 -0.80 9.36 -5.91
N GLU A 127 -1.10 9.76 -7.14
CA GLU A 127 -1.81 11.00 -7.47
C GLU A 127 -3.33 10.84 -7.45
N ARG A 128 -3.82 9.58 -7.51
CA ARG A 128 -5.25 9.26 -7.45
C ARG A 128 -5.92 10.01 -6.30
N LYS A 129 -6.89 10.87 -6.64
CA LYS A 129 -7.79 11.48 -5.67
C LYS A 129 -8.54 10.37 -4.93
N ARG A 130 -8.40 10.35 -3.61
CA ARG A 130 -9.24 9.50 -2.75
C ARG A 130 -10.69 9.93 -2.91
N TRP A 131 -11.54 9.01 -3.33
CA TRP A 131 -12.97 9.27 -3.43
C TRP A 131 -13.51 9.57 -2.04
N HIS A 132 -14.11 10.75 -1.86
CA HIS A 132 -14.79 11.12 -0.62
C HIS A 132 -16.27 11.31 -0.91
N ILE A 133 -17.15 10.85 -0.03
CA ILE A 133 -18.60 11.01 -0.25
C ILE A 133 -19.04 12.48 -0.34
N LYS A 134 -18.24 13.39 0.20
CA LYS A 134 -18.46 14.84 0.09
C LYS A 134 -18.31 15.36 -1.35
N ASP A 135 -17.55 14.68 -2.20
CA ASP A 135 -17.35 15.04 -3.61
C ASP A 135 -18.43 14.43 -4.52
N ALA A 136 -19.14 13.40 -4.04
CA ALA A 136 -20.16 12.66 -4.79
C ALA A 136 -21.60 12.92 -4.29
N ALA A 137 -21.78 13.46 -3.08
CA ALA A 137 -23.09 13.73 -2.50
C ALA A 137 -23.68 15.05 -3.03
N PRO A 138 -25.02 15.13 -3.24
CA PRO A 138 -25.69 16.38 -3.55
C PRO A 138 -25.43 17.44 -2.46
N HIS A 139 -25.23 18.70 -2.83
CA HIS A 139 -24.89 19.79 -1.90
C HIS A 139 -25.85 19.91 -0.70
N TRP A 140 -27.12 19.50 -0.85
CA TRP A 140 -28.12 19.53 0.22
C TRP A 140 -27.93 18.43 1.29
N ALA A 141 -27.23 17.34 0.97
CA ALA A 141 -27.01 16.20 1.87
C ALA A 141 -25.72 16.34 2.71
N VAL A 142 -24.79 17.19 2.28
CA VAL A 142 -23.49 17.42 2.95
C VAL A 142 -23.64 17.86 4.42
N PRO A 143 -24.51 18.84 4.78
CA PRO A 143 -24.66 19.28 6.18
C PRO A 143 -25.29 18.21 7.08
N TYR A 144 -26.11 17.32 6.52
CA TYR A 144 -26.78 16.24 7.24
C TYR A 144 -25.82 15.08 7.53
N LEU A 145 -24.94 14.77 6.58
CA LEU A 145 -23.87 13.78 6.75
C LEU A 145 -22.85 14.22 7.81
N GLU A 146 -22.47 15.50 7.82
CA GLU A 146 -21.55 16.05 8.85
C GLU A 146 -22.10 15.97 10.27
N LYS A 147 -23.43 16.04 10.43
CA LYS A 147 -24.11 15.95 11.72
C LYS A 147 -24.17 14.51 12.26
N HIS A 148 -24.01 13.51 11.40
CA HIS A 148 -24.11 12.09 11.76
C HIS A 148 -22.86 11.29 11.32
N LYS A 149 -21.74 11.47 12.03
CA LYS A 149 -20.43 10.83 11.76
C LYS A 149 -20.48 9.32 11.44
N LYS A 150 -21.31 8.53 12.11
CA LYS A 150 -21.47 7.09 11.84
C LYS A 150 -22.12 6.80 10.47
N LEU A 151 -23.10 7.62 10.06
CA LEU A 151 -23.73 7.51 8.75
C LEU A 151 -22.78 7.98 7.65
N GLU A 152 -22.00 9.03 7.90
CA GLU A 152 -20.93 9.49 7.01
C GLU A 152 -19.90 8.38 6.76
N GLU A 153 -19.39 7.71 7.81
CA GLU A 153 -18.44 6.61 7.65
C GLU A 153 -18.99 5.43 6.86
N ILE A 154 -20.22 4.99 7.15
CA ILE A 154 -20.85 3.85 6.47
C ILE A 154 -21.12 4.16 5.01
N THR A 155 -21.71 5.33 4.73
CA THR A 155 -22.02 5.74 3.35
C THR A 155 -20.75 6.02 2.54
N CYS A 156 -19.72 6.58 3.16
CA CYS A 156 -18.42 6.78 2.54
C CYS A 156 -17.73 5.44 2.24
N THR A 157 -17.80 4.47 3.16
CA THR A 157 -17.25 3.12 2.95
C THR A 157 -17.98 2.38 1.81
N LEU A 158 -19.31 2.37 1.83
CA LEU A 158 -20.11 1.73 0.78
C LEU A 158 -19.94 2.41 -0.57
N GLY A 159 -19.88 3.74 -0.58
CA GLY A 159 -19.63 4.51 -1.80
C GLY A 159 -18.23 4.29 -2.37
N LYS A 160 -17.21 4.13 -1.53
CA LYS A 160 -15.85 3.75 -1.96
C LYS A 160 -15.80 2.36 -2.59
N VAL A 161 -16.51 1.40 -2.00
CA VAL A 161 -16.63 0.04 -2.51
C VAL A 161 -17.36 0.05 -3.85
N ALA A 162 -18.53 0.70 -3.91
CA ALA A 162 -19.31 0.81 -5.13
C ALA A 162 -18.56 1.58 -6.24
N HIS A 163 -17.84 2.65 -5.91
CA HIS A 163 -17.07 3.42 -6.88
C HIS A 163 -15.81 2.67 -7.36
N ASN A 164 -15.12 1.90 -6.51
CA ASN A 164 -14.04 1.03 -6.99
C ASN A 164 -14.56 -0.12 -7.87
N LEU A 165 -15.77 -0.63 -7.61
CA LEU A 165 -16.36 -1.74 -8.39
C LEU A 165 -17.08 -1.28 -9.67
N TYR A 166 -17.64 -0.07 -9.69
CA TYR A 166 -18.54 0.41 -10.76
C TYR A 166 -18.20 1.82 -11.27
N SER A 167 -17.01 2.37 -10.99
CA SER A 167 -16.61 3.64 -11.62
C SER A 167 -16.57 3.48 -13.14
N LYS A 168 -17.12 4.48 -13.83
CA LYS A 168 -17.17 4.55 -15.30
C LYS A 168 -15.79 4.38 -15.94
N GLU A 169 -14.71 4.76 -15.25
CA GLU A 169 -13.33 4.54 -15.69
C GLU A 169 -12.98 3.05 -15.94
N TYR A 170 -13.60 2.09 -15.25
CA TYR A 170 -13.40 0.65 -15.51
C TYR A 170 -14.44 0.07 -16.49
N VAL A 171 -15.67 0.58 -16.46
CA VAL A 171 -16.75 0.10 -17.35
C VAL A 171 -16.53 0.56 -18.80
N ASP A 172 -16.03 1.78 -19.00
CA ASP A 172 -15.71 2.32 -20.32
C ASP A 172 -14.43 1.70 -20.92
N ALA A 173 -13.60 1.05 -20.11
CA ALA A 173 -12.41 0.32 -20.57
C ALA A 173 -12.69 -1.15 -20.96
N LEU A 174 -13.89 -1.65 -20.68
CA LEU A 174 -14.36 -3.02 -20.98
C LEU A 174 -15.25 -3.10 -22.24
N HIS A 175 -15.57 -1.97 -22.85
CA HIS A 175 -16.25 -1.84 -24.14
C HIS A 175 -15.27 -1.37 -25.21
#